data_AF-A0A2A2RML1-F1
#
_entry.id   AF-A0A2A2RML1-F1
#
_cell.length_a   1.000
_cell.length_b   1.000
_cell.length_c   1.000
_cell.angle_alpha   90.00
_cell.angle_beta   90.00
_cell.angle_gamma   90.00
#
_symmetry.space_group_name_H-M   'P 1'
#
loop_
_entity.id
_entity.type
_entity.pdbx_description
1 polymer ?
#
loop_
_entity_poly.entity_id
_entity_poly.type
_entity_poly.pdbx_seq_one_letter_code
_entity_poly.pdbx_strand_id
1 'polypeptide(L)'
;MLGLERLIVGRECNGFDRLSPARKSRAFAELIHHGLAYGKVEEVAGQDFPNVTVQRVSSRGRRLNRSFRSALGSRPGNWKPFWLYLALAVALLGCVYLVTRITSN
;
A
#
# COMPACT_ATOMS: atom_id res chain seq x y z
N MET A 1 -20.56 -7.98 -25.26
CA MET A 1 -19.74 -8.88 -24.42
C MET A 1 -18.40 -9.08 -25.10
N LEU A 2 -17.35 -9.33 -24.30
CA LEU A 2 -15.93 -9.58 -24.61
C LEU A 2 -15.00 -8.37 -24.42
N GLY A 3 -14.10 -8.48 -23.43
CA GLY A 3 -13.02 -7.51 -23.22
C GLY A 3 -12.23 -7.61 -21.90
N LEU A 4 -12.67 -8.43 -20.93
CA LEU A 4 -11.96 -8.62 -19.65
C LEU A 4 -11.25 -9.99 -19.52
N GLU A 5 -11.38 -10.88 -20.50
CA GLU A 5 -11.00 -12.30 -20.37
C GLU A 5 -9.50 -12.58 -20.47
N ARG A 6 -8.64 -11.60 -20.78
CA ARG A 6 -7.20 -11.85 -20.99
C ARG A 6 -6.26 -10.78 -20.43
N LEU A 7 -6.65 -10.10 -19.35
CA LEU A 7 -5.63 -9.48 -18.50
C LEU A 7 -4.94 -10.63 -17.78
N ILE A 8 -3.68 -10.90 -18.12
CA ILE A 8 -2.82 -11.87 -17.44
C ILE A 8 -2.89 -11.59 -15.94
N VAL A 9 -3.73 -12.37 -15.25
CA VAL A 9 -4.08 -12.26 -13.84
C VAL A 9 -2.83 -12.72 -13.07
N GLY A 10 -1.94 -11.78 -12.76
CA GLY A 10 -0.90 -12.02 -11.76
C GLY A 10 -1.53 -12.56 -10.47
N ARG A 11 -0.74 -13.20 -9.60
CA ARG A 11 -1.23 -13.86 -8.37
C ARG A 11 -2.15 -12.96 -7.53
N GLU A 12 -1.97 -11.64 -7.61
CA GLU A 12 -2.81 -10.59 -7.01
C GLU A 12 -4.24 -10.46 -7.57
N CYS A 13 -4.47 -10.70 -8.86
CA CYS A 13 -5.80 -10.58 -9.46
C CYS A 13 -6.75 -11.72 -9.01
N ASN A 14 -6.21 -12.87 -8.57
CA ASN A 14 -6.98 -13.93 -7.93
C ASN A 14 -7.67 -13.50 -6.63
N GLY A 15 -7.09 -12.55 -5.89
CA GLY A 15 -7.67 -12.06 -4.64
C GLY A 15 -8.94 -11.25 -4.87
N PHE A 16 -8.94 -10.43 -5.93
CA PHE A 16 -10.11 -9.67 -6.31
C PHE A 16 -11.21 -10.60 -6.84
N ASP A 17 -10.89 -11.57 -7.69
CA ASP A 17 -11.88 -12.50 -8.23
C ASP A 17 -12.61 -13.32 -7.15
N ARG A 18 -11.94 -13.61 -6.04
CA ARG A 18 -12.51 -14.32 -4.88
C ARG A 18 -13.45 -13.48 -4.02
N LEU A 19 -13.51 -12.16 -4.20
CA LEU A 19 -14.44 -11.31 -3.45
C LEU A 19 -15.88 -11.54 -3.91
N SER A 20 -16.82 -11.48 -2.96
CA SER A 20 -18.24 -11.50 -3.28
C SER A 20 -18.63 -10.31 -4.17
N PRO A 21 -19.64 -10.45 -5.04
CA PRO A 21 -20.10 -9.37 -5.92
C PRO A 21 -20.43 -8.08 -5.14
N ALA A 22 -21.04 -8.21 -3.95
CA ALA A 22 -21.36 -7.10 -3.07
C ALA A 22 -20.14 -6.33 -2.56
N ARG A 23 -19.03 -7.02 -2.24
CA ARG A 23 -17.79 -6.35 -1.81
C ARG A 23 -17.10 -5.67 -2.99
N LYS A 24 -17.10 -6.31 -4.16
CA LYS A 24 -16.52 -5.73 -5.38
C LYS A 24 -17.23 -4.44 -5.77
N SER A 25 -18.56 -4.45 -5.80
CA SER A 25 -19.34 -3.27 -6.18
C SER A 25 -19.16 -2.12 -5.20
N ARG A 26 -19.20 -2.37 -3.89
CA ARG A 26 -18.96 -1.33 -2.88
C ARG A 26 -17.55 -0.73 -3.01
N ALA A 27 -16.53 -1.56 -3.17
CA ALA A 27 -15.16 -1.08 -3.38
C ALA A 27 -15.02 -0.22 -4.65
N PHE A 28 -15.67 -0.60 -5.76
CA PHE A 28 -15.65 0.22 -6.97
C PHE A 28 -16.46 1.53 -6.82
N ALA A 29 -17.59 1.50 -6.11
CA ALA A 29 -18.36 2.69 -5.81
C ALA A 29 -17.52 3.69 -5.01
N GLU A 30 -16.78 3.23 -3.99
CA GLU A 30 -15.85 4.06 -3.22
C GLU A 30 -14.74 4.66 -4.09
N LEU A 31 -14.13 3.86 -4.97
CA LEU A 31 -13.10 4.35 -5.89
C LEU A 31 -13.61 5.43 -6.86
N ILE A 32 -14.86 5.31 -7.32
CA ILE A 32 -15.52 6.31 -8.15
C ILE A 32 -15.83 7.56 -7.32
N HIS A 33 -16.38 7.40 -6.12
CA HIS A 33 -16.69 8.49 -5.20
C HIS A 33 -15.44 9.33 -4.84
N HIS A 34 -14.29 8.68 -4.64
CA HIS A 34 -13.02 9.35 -4.38
C HIS A 34 -12.31 9.89 -5.64
N GLY A 35 -12.91 9.76 -6.82
CA GLY A 35 -12.35 10.23 -8.10
C GLY A 35 -11.08 9.48 -8.52
N LEU A 36 -10.85 8.28 -7.99
CA LEU A 36 -9.73 7.40 -8.36
C LEU A 36 -10.07 6.57 -9.61
N ALA A 37 -11.35 6.39 -9.89
CA ALA A 37 -11.88 5.78 -11.11
C ALA A 37 -13.03 6.61 -11.69
N TYR A 38 -13.24 6.51 -13.00
CA TYR A 38 -14.40 7.05 -13.68
C TYR A 38 -15.36 5.91 -14.01
N GLY A 39 -16.64 6.10 -13.66
CA GLY A 39 -17.68 5.11 -13.83
C GLY A 39 -19.05 5.63 -13.41
N LYS A 40 -20.06 4.77 -13.47
CA LYS A 40 -21.40 5.04 -12.95
C LYS A 40 -21.72 4.10 -11.80
N VAL A 41 -22.46 4.63 -10.82
CA VAL A 41 -22.99 3.89 -9.67
C VAL A 41 -24.51 4.05 -9.74
N GLU A 42 -25.22 2.94 -9.82
CA GLU A 42 -26.68 2.91 -9.90
C GLU A 42 -27.21 2.07 -8.74
N GLU A 43 -28.12 2.64 -7.96
CA GLU A 43 -28.81 1.91 -6.89
C GLU A 43 -29.94 1.08 -7.51
N VAL A 44 -30.01 -0.20 -7.14
CA VAL A 44 -31.01 -1.13 -7.66
C VAL A 44 -31.94 -1.50 -6.52
N ALA A 45 -33.23 -1.23 -6.69
CA ALA A 45 -34.24 -1.55 -5.69
C ALA A 45 -34.29 -3.07 -5.43
N GLY A 46 -34.22 -3.46 -4.15
CA GLY A 46 -34.20 -4.87 -3.74
C GLY A 46 -32.81 -5.54 -3.75
N GLN A 47 -31.74 -4.78 -3.98
CA GLN A 47 -30.37 -5.28 -3.92
C GLN A 47 -29.56 -4.56 -2.84
N ASP A 48 -28.83 -5.31 -2.00
CA ASP A 48 -28.03 -4.76 -0.89
C ASP A 48 -26.75 -4.03 -1.33
N PHE A 49 -26.50 -3.95 -2.63
CA PHE A 49 -25.29 -3.36 -3.18
C PHE A 49 -25.55 -2.70 -4.54
N PRO A 50 -24.86 -1.59 -4.85
CA PRO A 50 -25.10 -0.85 -6.08
C PRO A 50 -24.57 -1.62 -7.28
N ASN A 51 -25.17 -1.37 -8.44
CA ASN A 51 -24.59 -1.77 -9.72
C ASN A 51 -23.54 -0.73 -10.13
N VAL A 52 -22.34 -1.19 -10.46
CA VAL A 52 -21.21 -0.31 -10.73
C VAL A 52 -20.57 -0.65 -12.06
N THR A 53 -20.48 0.35 -12.93
CA THR A 53 -19.79 0.23 -14.22
C THR A 53 -18.56 1.11 -14.23
N VAL A 54 -17.38 0.48 -14.26
CA VAL A 54 -16.09 1.18 -14.32
C VAL A 54 -15.67 1.33 -15.76
N GLN A 55 -15.40 2.55 -16.21
CA GLN A 55 -14.92 2.81 -17.58
C GLN A 55 -13.40 2.87 -17.63
N ARG A 56 -12.79 3.72 -16.79
CA ARG A 56 -11.34 3.96 -16.80
C ARG A 56 -10.83 4.42 -15.44
N VAL A 57 -9.58 4.09 -15.11
CA VAL A 57 -8.90 4.58 -13.91
C VAL A 57 -8.46 6.04 -14.13
N SER A 58 -8.63 6.90 -13.13
CA SER A 58 -8.21 8.30 -13.24
C SER A 58 -6.68 8.45 -13.21
N SER A 59 -6.16 9.59 -13.67
CA SER A 59 -4.71 9.89 -13.55
C SER A 59 -4.25 9.86 -12.09
N ARG A 60 -5.11 10.33 -11.16
CA ARG A 60 -4.89 10.27 -9.72
C ARG A 60 -4.84 8.84 -9.21
N GLY A 61 -5.78 7.99 -9.61
CA GLY A 61 -5.79 6.56 -9.27
C GLY A 61 -4.55 5.83 -9.78
N ARG A 62 -4.11 6.13 -11.02
CA ARG A 62 -2.86 5.59 -11.57
C ARG A 62 -1.63 6.02 -10.79
N ARG A 63 -1.55 7.29 -10.37
CA ARG A 63 -0.44 7.80 -9.56
C ARG A 63 -0.41 7.13 -8.18
N LEU A 64 -1.57 6.99 -7.53
CA LEU A 64 -1.71 6.33 -6.24
C LEU A 64 -1.26 4.85 -6.32
N ASN A 65 -1.66 4.12 -7.36
CA ASN A 65 -1.24 2.74 -7.54
C ASN A 65 0.28 2.62 -7.73
N ARG A 66 0.90 3.55 -8.47
CA ARG A 66 2.37 3.59 -8.61
C ARG A 66 3.06 3.86 -7.28
N SER A 67 2.58 4.82 -6.49
CA SER A 67 3.18 5.10 -5.17
C SER A 67 3.02 3.93 -4.20
N PHE A 68 1.90 3.22 -4.27
CA PHE A 68 1.65 2.05 -3.44
C PHE A 68 2.62 0.90 -3.80
N ARG A 69 2.80 0.63 -5.10
CA ARG A 69 3.78 -0.36 -5.57
C ARG A 69 5.21 -0.01 -5.18
N SER A 70 5.60 1.26 -5.26
CA SER A 70 6.93 1.69 -4.80
C SER A 70 7.12 1.54 -3.29
N ALA A 71 6.06 1.73 -2.49
CA ALA A 71 6.12 1.54 -1.04
C ALA A 71 6.23 0.06 -0.65
N LEU A 72 5.54 -0.84 -1.35
CA LEU A 72 5.73 -2.28 -1.15
C LEU A 72 7.10 -2.77 -1.65
N GLY A 73 7.64 -2.13 -2.69
CA GLY A 73 8.96 -2.47 -3.26
C GLY A 73 10.15 -1.89 -2.49
N SER A 74 9.95 -0.90 -1.61
CA SER A 74 11.04 -0.32 -0.82
C SER A 74 11.42 -1.26 0.31
N ARG A 75 12.35 -2.19 0.02
CA ARG A 75 13.10 -2.87 1.07
C ARG A 75 13.79 -1.80 1.93
N PRO A 76 13.69 -1.84 3.27
CA PRO A 76 14.41 -0.89 4.11
C PRO A 76 15.90 -1.01 3.77
N GLY A 77 16.52 0.11 3.38
CA GLY A 77 17.94 0.12 3.03
C GLY A 77 18.77 -0.46 4.19
N ASN A 78 19.68 -1.38 3.85
CA ASN A 78 20.55 -2.11 4.80
C ASN A 78 21.40 -1.22 5.72
N TRP A 79 21.38 0.10 5.56
CA TRP A 79 22.13 1.06 6.37
C TRP A 79 21.43 1.54 7.63
N LYS A 80 20.12 1.33 7.78
CA LYS A 80 19.42 1.66 9.03
C LYS A 80 19.99 0.97 10.29
N PRO A 81 20.35 -0.33 10.27
CA PRO A 81 20.97 -0.95 11.44
C PRO A 81 22.39 -0.42 11.70
N PHE A 82 23.15 0.00 10.68
CA PHE A 82 24.51 0.50 10.84
C PHE A 82 24.58 1.72 11.77
N TRP A 83 23.69 2.69 11.60
CA TRP A 83 23.64 3.89 12.44
C TRP A 83 23.28 3.60 13.90
N LEU A 84 22.42 2.59 14.12
CA LEU A 84 22.08 2.15 15.46
C LEU A 84 23.31 1.54 16.17
N TYR A 85 24.05 0.67 15.48
CA TYR A 85 25.27 0.07 16.03
C TYR A 85 26.38 1.11 16.25
N LEU A 86 26.53 2.08 15.35
CA LEU A 86 27.50 3.17 15.49
C LEU A 86 27.20 4.03 16.72
N ALA A 87 25.93 4.42 16.91
CA ALA A 87 25.51 5.20 18.07
C ALA A 87 25.76 4.44 19.38
N LEU A 88 25.47 3.13 19.40
CA LEU A 88 25.72 2.28 20.56
C LEU A 88 27.22 2.17 20.89
N ALA A 89 28.07 2.00 19.88
CA ALA A 89 29.52 1.93 20.06
C ALA A 89 30.10 3.23 20.65
N VAL A 90 29.65 4.39 20.15
CA VAL A 90 30.08 5.70 20.68
C VAL A 90 29.64 5.88 22.13
N ALA A 91 28.41 5.49 22.48
CA ALA A 91 27.91 5.57 23.85
C ALA A 91 28.73 4.69 24.80
N LEU A 92 29.03 3.45 24.41
CA LEU A 92 29.85 2.54 25.22
C LEU A 92 31.27 3.06 25.42
N LEU A 93 31.91 3.58 24.37
CA LEU A 93 33.24 4.17 24.47
C LEU A 93 33.25 5.42 25.36
N GLY A 94 32.22 6.26 25.26
CA GLY A 94 32.05 7.43 26.13
C GLY A 94 31.89 7.04 27.61
N CYS A 95 31.10 5.99 27.89
CA CYS A 95 30.94 5.46 29.25
C CYS A 95 32.27 4.92 29.80
N VAL A 96 33.02 4.14 29.02
CA VAL A 96 34.33 3.60 29.45
C VAL A 96 35.34 4.72 29.69
N TYR A 97 35.36 5.75 28.84
CA TYR A 97 36.22 6.91 29.02
C TYR A 97 35.88 7.70 30.30
N LEU A 98 34.59 7.90 30.58
CA LEU A 98 34.15 8.55 31.82
C LEU A 98 34.56 7.75 33.06
N VAL A 99 34.33 6.43 33.06
CA VAL A 99 34.71 5.57 34.18
C VAL A 99 36.22 5.60 34.42
N THR A 100 37.03 5.44 33.38
CA THR A 100 38.49 5.48 33.51
C THR A 100 39.01 6.84 34.00
N ARG A 101 38.40 7.96 33.59
CA ARG A 101 38.74 9.30 34.09
C ARG A 101 38.36 9.49 35.55
N ILE A 102 37.21 8.97 36.00
CA ILE A 102 36.78 9.05 37.41
C ILE A 102 37.67 8.19 38.31
N THR A 103 38.07 6.99 37.86
CA THR A 103 38.92 6.08 38.64
C THR A 103 40.39 6.51 38.69
N SER A 104 40.86 7.30 37.71
CA SER A 104 42.24 7.79 37.64
C SER A 104 42.50 9.04 38.50
N ASN A 105 41.48 9.60 39.15
CA ASN A 105 41.54 10.86 39.89
C ASN A 105 41.28 10.62 41.39
#